data_AF-A0A0S4X2B7-F1
#
_entry.id   AF-A0A0S4X2B7-F1
#
_cell.length_a   1.000
_cell.length_b   1.000
_cell.length_c   1.000
_cell.angle_alpha   90.00
_cell.angle_beta   90.00
_cell.angle_gamma   90.00
#
_symmetry.space_group_name_H-M   'P 1'
#
loop_
_entity.id
_entity.type
_entity.pdbx_description
1 polymer ?
#
loop_
_entity_poly.entity_id
_entity_poly.type
_entity_poly.pdbx_seq_one_letter_code
_entity_poly.pdbx_strand_id
1 'polypeptide(L)'
;MKEVVAEDPDDAIYYRWSPAEWDHEYEGSEFFAEICEMLRREAAGLDPVDMDRFRGNVYACCVAALESLKGKGFFSDMDESGVVVFSISDGESDLEREWAARLNEKELAEEFSKWLTSLE
;
A
#
# COMPACT_ATOMS: atom_id res chain seq x y z
N MET A 1 -15.47 -6.34 -7.76
CA MET A 1 -15.82 -5.91 -6.37
C MET A 1 -17.32 -5.65 -6.05
N LYS A 2 -18.09 -4.86 -6.82
CA LYS A 2 -19.49 -4.47 -6.43
C LYS A 2 -20.48 -5.64 -6.28
N GLU A 3 -20.30 -6.71 -7.04
CA GLU A 3 -21.13 -7.92 -6.94
C GLU A 3 -20.83 -8.72 -5.67
N VAL A 4 -19.54 -8.83 -5.30
CA VAL A 4 -19.10 -9.53 -4.07
C VAL A 4 -19.62 -8.83 -2.81
N VAL A 5 -19.56 -7.49 -2.77
CA VAL A 5 -20.12 -6.70 -1.66
C VAL A 5 -21.66 -6.80 -1.60
N ALA A 6 -22.34 -7.04 -2.73
CA ALA A 6 -23.78 -7.25 -2.73
C ALA A 6 -24.18 -8.64 -2.19
N GLU A 7 -23.29 -9.62 -2.28
CA GLU A 7 -23.47 -10.97 -1.74
C GLU A 7 -23.11 -11.07 -0.25
N ASP A 8 -22.09 -10.31 0.19
CA ASP A 8 -21.70 -10.19 1.60
C ASP A 8 -21.50 -8.71 2.01
N PRO A 9 -22.60 -8.02 2.39
CA PRO A 9 -22.54 -6.60 2.73
C PRO A 9 -21.84 -6.33 4.07
N ASP A 10 -21.73 -7.35 4.94
CA ASP A 10 -21.07 -7.21 6.25
C ASP A 10 -19.54 -7.08 6.09
N ASP A 11 -18.99 -7.67 5.01
CA ASP A 11 -17.56 -7.62 4.67
C ASP A 11 -17.17 -6.47 3.73
N ALA A 12 -18.09 -5.53 3.46
CA ALA A 12 -17.84 -4.39 2.58
C ALA A 12 -16.57 -3.59 2.96
N ILE A 13 -16.31 -3.46 4.26
CA ILE A 13 -15.13 -2.74 4.77
C ILE A 13 -13.83 -3.52 4.52
N TYR A 14 -13.87 -4.85 4.56
CA TYR A 14 -12.73 -5.72 4.29
C TYR A 14 -12.35 -5.62 2.81
N TYR A 15 -13.31 -5.77 1.89
CA TYR A 15 -13.07 -5.65 0.45
C TYR A 15 -12.58 -4.26 0.03
N ARG A 16 -12.99 -3.22 0.77
CA ARG A 16 -12.56 -1.84 0.53
C ARG A 16 -11.06 -1.65 0.75
N TRP A 17 -10.53 -2.22 1.82
CA TRP A 17 -9.18 -1.89 2.31
C TRP A 17 -8.15 -3.00 2.14
N SER A 18 -8.57 -4.25 1.89
CA SER A 18 -7.67 -5.38 1.64
C SER A 18 -7.20 -5.38 0.17
N PRO A 19 -5.93 -5.05 -0.13
CA PRO A 19 -5.46 -4.97 -1.52
C PRO A 19 -5.49 -6.31 -2.24
N ALA A 20 -5.48 -7.42 -1.50
CA ALA A 20 -5.60 -8.77 -2.04
C ALA A 20 -6.96 -9.02 -2.72
N GLU A 21 -7.99 -8.26 -2.34
CA GLU A 21 -9.35 -8.43 -2.88
C GLU A 21 -9.63 -7.50 -4.08
N TRP A 22 -8.63 -6.74 -4.54
CA TRP A 22 -8.81 -5.77 -5.61
C TRP A 22 -8.76 -6.45 -6.99
N ASP A 23 -9.58 -5.95 -7.93
CA ASP A 23 -9.86 -6.60 -9.23
C ASP A 23 -8.62 -6.81 -10.14
N HIS A 24 -7.45 -6.29 -9.75
CA HIS A 24 -6.17 -6.38 -10.48
C HIS A 24 -5.00 -6.83 -9.59
N GLU A 25 -5.27 -7.61 -8.54
CA GLU A 25 -4.21 -8.17 -7.69
C GLU A 25 -3.15 -8.86 -8.57
N TYR A 26 -1.87 -8.56 -8.31
CA TYR A 26 -0.70 -9.12 -9.01
C TYR A 26 -0.48 -8.69 -10.47
N GLU A 27 -1.43 -7.98 -11.09
CA GLU A 27 -1.29 -7.47 -12.46
C GLU A 27 -0.13 -6.48 -12.57
N GLY A 28 0.77 -6.69 -13.54
CA GLY A 28 1.93 -5.82 -13.77
C GLY A 28 3.10 -6.05 -12.80
N SER A 29 3.05 -7.08 -11.94
CA SER A 29 4.13 -7.42 -11.03
C SER A 29 5.46 -7.72 -11.75
N GLU A 30 5.42 -8.16 -13.01
CA GLU A 30 6.59 -8.41 -13.84
C GLU A 30 7.43 -7.15 -14.08
N PHE A 31 6.83 -5.96 -14.06
CA PHE A 31 7.56 -4.69 -14.23
C PHE A 31 8.46 -4.36 -13.04
N PHE A 32 8.27 -5.04 -11.90
CA PHE A 32 9.10 -4.89 -10.70
C PHE A 32 10.21 -5.94 -10.60
N ALA A 33 10.26 -6.93 -11.49
CA ALA A 33 11.19 -8.06 -11.37
C ALA A 33 12.66 -7.62 -11.31
N GLU A 34 13.06 -6.65 -12.14
CA GLU A 34 14.44 -6.16 -12.19
C GLU A 34 14.84 -5.44 -10.89
N ILE A 35 14.01 -4.49 -10.43
CA ILE A 35 14.32 -3.72 -9.21
C ILE A 35 14.29 -4.64 -7.98
N CYS A 36 13.39 -5.61 -7.91
CA CYS A 36 13.36 -6.61 -6.84
C CYS A 36 14.64 -7.45 -6.79
N GLU A 37 15.17 -7.85 -7.95
CA GLU A 37 16.43 -8.59 -8.02
C GLU A 37 17.64 -7.72 -7.62
N MET A 38 17.66 -6.45 -8.02
CA MET A 38 18.67 -5.49 -7.57
C MET A 38 18.65 -5.35 -6.04
N LEU A 39 17.47 -5.09 -5.46
CA LEU A 39 17.32 -4.95 -4.02
C LEU A 39 17.74 -6.22 -3.27
N ARG A 40 17.40 -7.40 -3.79
CA ARG A 40 17.79 -8.69 -3.20
C ARG A 40 19.30 -8.86 -3.17
N ARG A 41 20.01 -8.48 -4.24
CA ARG A 41 21.48 -8.59 -4.31
C ARG A 41 22.15 -7.65 -3.32
N GLU A 42 21.69 -6.42 -3.21
CA GLU A 42 22.21 -5.45 -2.24
C GLU A 42 21.97 -5.93 -0.79
N ALA A 43 20.80 -6.52 -0.52
CA ALA A 43 20.46 -7.02 0.80
C ALA A 43 21.29 -8.24 1.25
N ALA A 44 21.77 -9.07 0.32
CA ALA A 44 22.39 -10.37 0.62
C ALA A 44 23.66 -10.31 1.49
N GLY A 45 24.32 -9.15 1.57
CA GLY A 45 25.54 -8.94 2.35
C GLY A 45 25.38 -8.09 3.60
N LEU A 46 24.17 -7.63 3.92
CA LEU A 46 23.94 -6.71 5.02
C LEU A 46 23.88 -7.44 6.36
N ASP A 47 24.40 -6.78 7.41
CA ASP A 47 24.11 -7.19 8.77
C ASP A 47 22.67 -6.80 9.17
N PRO A 48 22.14 -7.30 10.31
CA PRO A 48 20.77 -7.02 10.71
C PRO A 48 20.43 -5.53 10.86
N VAL A 49 21.36 -4.70 11.36
CA VAL A 49 21.12 -3.27 11.57
C VAL A 49 21.07 -2.54 10.23
N ASP A 50 22.00 -2.86 9.34
CA ASP A 50 22.01 -2.31 7.99
C ASP A 50 20.80 -2.80 7.17
N MET A 51 20.31 -4.01 7.43
CA MET A 51 19.10 -4.57 6.80
C MET A 51 17.83 -3.82 7.22
N ASP A 52 17.67 -3.50 8.50
CA ASP A 52 16.52 -2.72 8.97
C ASP A 52 16.50 -1.31 8.36
N ARG A 53 17.66 -0.65 8.31
CA ARG A 53 17.78 0.65 7.64
C ARG A 53 17.51 0.53 6.15
N PHE A 54 18.03 -0.50 5.50
CA PHE A 54 17.82 -0.75 4.07
C PHE A 54 16.33 -0.94 3.76
N ARG A 55 15.63 -1.76 4.54
CA ARG A 55 14.19 -1.98 4.44
C ARG A 55 13.40 -0.68 4.61
N GLY A 56 13.70 0.10 5.65
CA GLY A 56 13.06 1.41 5.85
C GLY A 56 13.26 2.36 4.67
N ASN A 57 14.46 2.38 4.09
CA ASN A 57 14.73 3.18 2.89
C ASN A 57 13.94 2.70 1.67
N VAL A 58 13.79 1.39 1.47
CA VAL A 58 12.96 0.84 0.38
C VAL A 58 11.52 1.29 0.54
N TYR A 59 10.95 1.21 1.74
CA TYR A 59 9.57 1.64 2.00
C TYR A 59 9.38 3.13 1.75
N ALA A 60 10.31 3.96 2.24
CA ALA A 60 10.29 5.39 2.01
C ALA A 60 10.35 5.74 0.51
N CYS A 61 11.16 5.01 -0.28
CA CYS A 61 11.23 5.16 -1.73
C CYS A 61 9.91 4.79 -2.42
N CYS A 62 9.24 3.71 -2.02
CA CYS A 62 7.95 3.31 -2.56
C CYS A 62 6.89 4.39 -2.33
N VAL A 63 6.79 4.89 -1.09
CA VAL A 63 5.84 5.96 -0.74
C VAL A 63 6.15 7.25 -1.49
N ALA A 64 7.43 7.65 -1.57
CA ALA A 64 7.84 8.82 -2.32
C ALA A 64 7.55 8.71 -3.82
N ALA A 65 7.65 7.51 -4.40
CA ALA A 65 7.27 7.27 -5.79
C ALA A 65 5.76 7.47 -6.00
N LEU A 66 4.92 6.95 -5.10
CA LEU A 66 3.47 7.15 -5.12
C LEU A 66 3.08 8.62 -4.93
N GLU A 67 3.73 9.34 -4.00
CA GLU A 67 3.56 10.78 -3.83
C GLU A 67 3.92 11.55 -5.10
N SER A 68 5.02 11.18 -5.77
CA SER A 68 5.43 11.79 -7.03
C SER A 68 4.40 11.56 -8.14
N LEU A 69 3.83 10.35 -8.22
CA LEU A 69 2.78 10.03 -9.19
C LEU A 69 1.50 10.83 -8.92
N LYS A 70 1.08 10.92 -7.65
CA LYS A 70 -0.05 11.76 -7.23
C LYS A 70 0.16 13.22 -7.59
N GLY A 71 1.33 13.78 -7.27
CA GLY A 71 1.67 15.17 -7.59
C GLY A 71 1.72 15.50 -9.09
N LYS A 72 1.97 14.48 -9.93
CA LYS A 72 1.91 14.59 -11.40
C LYS A 72 0.51 14.40 -11.98
N GLY A 73 -0.49 14.16 -11.13
CA GLY A 73 -1.88 13.94 -11.56
C GLY A 73 -2.13 12.55 -12.13
N PHE A 74 -1.27 11.56 -11.89
CA PHE A 74 -1.45 10.21 -12.44
C PHE A 74 -2.77 9.56 -11.99
N PHE A 75 -3.22 9.89 -10.77
CA PHE A 75 -4.45 9.39 -10.16
C PHE A 75 -5.64 10.37 -10.31
N SER A 76 -5.57 11.37 -11.20
CA SER A 76 -6.62 12.41 -11.31
C SER A 76 -7.99 11.88 -11.74
N ASP A 77 -8.00 10.73 -12.40
CA ASP A 77 -9.20 10.13 -12.99
C ASP A 77 -9.89 9.13 -12.05
N MET A 78 -9.34 8.94 -10.83
CA MET A 78 -9.99 8.16 -9.78
C MET A 78 -11.23 8.90 -9.27
N ASP A 79 -12.26 8.15 -8.88
CA ASP A 79 -13.42 8.73 -8.21
C ASP A 79 -13.04 9.32 -6.83
N GLU A 80 -13.95 10.07 -6.20
CA GLU A 80 -13.71 10.67 -4.87
C GLU A 80 -13.46 9.63 -3.77
N SER A 81 -13.78 8.35 -4.02
CA SER A 81 -13.48 7.22 -3.16
C SER A 81 -12.20 6.49 -3.57
N GLY A 82 -11.41 7.01 -4.51
CA GLY A 82 -10.13 6.45 -4.89
C GLY A 82 -9.13 6.53 -3.73
N VAL A 83 -8.43 5.42 -3.45
CA VAL A 83 -7.38 5.37 -2.42
C VAL A 83 -6.08 4.85 -2.98
N VAL A 84 -4.98 5.38 -2.45
CA VAL A 84 -3.63 4.96 -2.75
C VAL A 84 -3.01 4.45 -1.45
N VAL A 85 -2.72 3.16 -1.39
CA VAL A 85 -2.15 2.51 -0.21
C VAL A 85 -0.84 1.84 -0.61
N PHE A 86 0.16 1.93 0.27
CA PHE A 86 1.31 1.06 0.25
C PHE A 86 1.22 0.18 1.48
N SER A 87 1.12 -1.14 1.27
CA SER A 87 0.97 -2.12 2.35
C SER A 87 2.10 -3.14 2.29
N ILE A 88 2.42 -3.70 3.45
CA ILE A 88 3.41 -4.77 3.59
C ILE A 88 2.71 -5.97 4.20
N SER A 89 2.89 -7.14 3.57
CA SER A 89 2.43 -8.41 4.15
C SER A 89 3.04 -8.60 5.55
N ASP A 90 2.18 -8.88 6.53
CA ASP A 90 2.56 -9.00 7.96
C ASP A 90 3.31 -7.76 8.51
N GLY A 91 3.04 -6.57 7.94
CA GLY A 91 3.70 -5.31 8.26
C GLY A 91 3.24 -4.66 9.58
N GLU A 92 3.97 -3.61 9.97
CA GLU A 92 3.64 -2.78 11.14
C GLU A 92 2.51 -1.79 10.78
N SER A 93 1.35 -1.94 11.42
CA SER A 93 0.15 -1.15 11.15
C SER A 93 0.36 0.37 11.32
N ASP A 94 1.26 0.79 12.21
CA ASP A 94 1.56 2.21 12.45
C ASP A 94 2.19 2.93 11.25
N LEU A 95 3.08 2.26 10.51
CA LEU A 95 3.70 2.84 9.33
C LEU A 95 2.71 2.99 8.17
N GLU A 96 1.84 1.99 8.00
CA GLU A 96 0.80 2.02 6.96
C GLU A 96 -0.19 3.17 7.16
N ARG A 97 -0.55 3.47 8.42
CA ARG A 97 -1.36 4.64 8.77
C ARG A 97 -0.66 5.94 8.36
N GLU A 98 0.64 6.08 8.63
CA GLU A 98 1.41 7.27 8.25
C GLU A 98 1.46 7.43 6.72
N TRP A 99 1.71 6.35 5.99
CA TRP A 99 1.75 6.37 4.53
C TRP A 99 0.39 6.72 3.93
N ALA A 100 -0.69 6.14 4.44
CA ALA A 100 -2.04 6.46 4.00
C ALA A 100 -2.38 7.95 4.20
N ALA A 101 -1.97 8.54 5.34
CA ALA A 101 -2.15 9.96 5.62
C ALA A 101 -1.38 10.88 4.67
N ARG A 102 -0.25 10.42 4.13
CA ARG A 102 0.53 11.15 3.13
C ARG A 102 -0.03 11.03 1.72
N LEU A 103 -0.59 9.86 1.41
CA LEU A 103 -1.03 9.50 0.06
C LEU A 103 -2.47 9.89 -0.24
N ASN A 104 -3.33 10.07 0.77
CA ASN A 104 -4.77 10.27 0.61
C ASN A 104 -5.24 11.58 1.24
N GLU A 105 -6.48 11.96 0.93
CA GLU A 105 -7.17 13.01 1.68
C GLU A 105 -7.41 12.54 3.13
N LYS A 106 -7.56 13.51 4.03
CA LYS A 106 -7.60 13.27 5.48
C LYS A 106 -8.71 12.29 5.86
N GLU A 107 -9.89 12.43 5.28
CA GLU A 107 -11.07 11.62 5.57
C GLU A 107 -10.80 10.14 5.23
N LEU A 108 -10.24 9.87 4.05
CA LEU A 108 -9.89 8.51 3.61
C LEU A 108 -8.78 7.89 4.45
N ALA A 109 -7.78 8.67 4.83
CA ALA A 109 -6.72 8.21 5.73
C ALA A 109 -7.25 7.85 7.13
N GLU A 110 -8.19 8.64 7.66
CA GLU A 110 -8.84 8.36 8.93
C GLU A 110 -9.71 7.10 8.87
N GLU A 111 -10.42 6.85 7.78
CA GLU A 111 -11.19 5.62 7.56
C GLU A 111 -10.29 4.39 7.50
N PHE A 112 -9.20 4.46 6.73
CA PHE A 112 -8.22 3.37 6.65
C PHE A 112 -7.59 3.07 8.03
N SER A 113 -7.23 4.11 8.77
CA SER A 113 -6.68 3.97 10.13
C SER A 113 -7.67 3.31 11.08
N LYS A 114 -8.97 3.67 11.03
CA LYS A 114 -10.01 3.00 11.83
C LYS A 114 -10.14 1.52 11.49
N TRP A 115 -10.06 1.18 10.19
CA TRP A 115 -10.09 -0.21 9.76
C TRP A 115 -8.88 -0.99 10.28
N LEU A 116 -7.66 -0.47 10.15
CA LEU A 116 -6.46 -1.12 10.72
C LEU A 116 -6.60 -1.36 12.23
N THR A 117 -7.13 -0.41 13.00
CA THR A 117 -7.39 -0.62 14.44
C THR A 117 -8.42 -1.71 14.71
N SER A 118 -9.37 -1.94 13.80
CA SER A 118 -10.37 -2.99 13.99
C SER A 118 -9.81 -4.41 13.80
N LEU A 119 -8.60 -4.53 13.25
CA LEU A 119 -7.90 -5.81 13.04
C LEU A 119 -6.95 -6.18 14.20
N GLU A 120 -6.70 -5.25 15.13
CA GLU A 120 -5.85 -5.40 16.33
C GLU A 120 -6.63 -5.96 17.53
#